data_AF-A0A7S1FML4-F1
#
_entry.id   AF-A0A7S1FML4-F1
#
_cell.length_a   1.000
_cell.length_b   1.000
_cell.length_c   1.000
_cell.angle_alpha   90.00
_cell.angle_beta   90.00
_cell.angle_gamma   90.00
#
_symmetry.space_group_name_H-M   'P 1'
#
loop_
_entity.id
_entity.type
_entity.pdbx_description
1 polymer ?
#
loop_
_entity_poly.entity_id
_entity_poly.type
_entity_poly.pdbx_seq_one_letter_code
_entity_poly.pdbx_strand_id
1 'polypeptide(L)'
;ATEEENEERKRREYEVFVGRAIDALRIDYPDILHSPPDYALYSRDLVAVEPSGIEMQGLTKYKGILACLHLAAGIFYDPAQSGMTFRVGFDDGWGGIRVSWHATLVPKSIFSDAPVHFDGISVYEIDTETGLISRHRIERLYMDSVSVRSPENGLFDAVASGSFVAHLEQVLGHISGTK
;
A
#
# COMPACT_ATOMS: atom_id res chain seq x y z
N ALA A 1 -12.45 5.83 -38.42
CA ALA A 1 -13.24 5.73 -37.17
C ALA A 1 -13.80 7.11 -36.89
N THR A 2 -15.09 7.20 -36.57
CA THR A 2 -15.67 8.42 -36.01
C THR A 2 -15.08 8.68 -34.61
N GLU A 3 -15.15 9.92 -34.11
CA GLU A 3 -14.67 10.24 -32.75
C GLU A 3 -15.35 9.35 -31.69
N GLU A 4 -16.64 9.08 -31.87
CA GLU A 4 -17.44 8.23 -30.99
C GLU A 4 -16.93 6.79 -30.93
N GLU A 5 -16.62 6.18 -32.09
CA GLU A 5 -16.03 4.83 -32.15
C GLU A 5 -14.66 4.74 -31.45
N ASN A 6 -13.87 5.82 -31.55
CA ASN A 6 -12.56 5.88 -30.89
C ASN A 6 -12.69 5.97 -29.36
N GLU A 7 -13.63 6.76 -28.84
CA GLU A 7 -13.89 6.87 -27.41
C GLU A 7 -14.44 5.58 -26.82
N GLU A 8 -15.34 4.89 -27.52
CA GLU A 8 -15.82 3.58 -27.08
C GLU A 8 -14.71 2.53 -27.03
N ARG A 9 -13.79 2.54 -28.00
CA ARG A 9 -12.64 1.63 -28.01
C ARG A 9 -11.73 1.90 -26.81
N LYS A 10 -11.39 3.16 -26.54
CA LYS A 10 -10.57 3.54 -25.37
C LYS A 10 -11.22 3.10 -24.06
N ARG A 11 -12.55 3.28 -23.92
CA ARG A 11 -13.30 2.83 -22.74
C ARG A 11 -13.17 1.32 -22.52
N ARG A 12 -13.35 0.52 -23.58
CA ARG A 12 -13.20 -0.95 -23.49
C ARG A 12 -11.76 -1.36 -23.17
N GLU A 13 -10.77 -0.69 -23.75
CA GLU A 13 -9.35 -0.93 -23.44
C GLU A 13 -9.04 -0.63 -21.97
N TYR A 14 -9.56 0.49 -21.46
CA TYR A 14 -9.43 0.86 -20.06
C TYR A 14 -10.07 -0.16 -19.12
N GLU A 15 -11.28 -0.65 -19.42
CA GLU A 15 -11.93 -1.72 -18.65
C GLU A 15 -11.06 -2.99 -18.56
N VAL A 16 -10.37 -3.35 -19.65
CA VAL A 16 -9.42 -4.48 -19.66
C VAL A 16 -8.20 -4.21 -18.78
N PHE A 17 -7.66 -2.99 -18.81
CA PHE A 17 -6.54 -2.60 -17.93
C PHE A 17 -6.93 -2.67 -16.45
N VAL A 18 -8.12 -2.18 -16.11
CA VAL A 18 -8.70 -2.27 -14.75
C VAL A 18 -8.84 -3.73 -14.32
N GLY A 19 -9.41 -4.59 -15.16
CA GLY A 19 -9.56 -6.02 -14.86
C GLY A 19 -8.23 -6.69 -14.55
N ARG A 20 -7.21 -6.45 -15.40
CA ARG A 20 -5.86 -6.98 -15.20
C ARG A 20 -5.23 -6.51 -13.88
N ALA A 21 -5.36 -5.22 -13.56
CA ALA A 21 -4.82 -4.68 -12.32
C ALA A 21 -5.53 -5.26 -11.09
N ILE A 22 -6.87 -5.39 -11.12
CA ILE A 22 -7.64 -6.01 -10.02
C ILE A 22 -7.15 -7.44 -9.75
N ASP A 23 -6.98 -8.24 -10.79
CA ASP A 23 -6.57 -9.64 -10.65
C ASP A 23 -5.19 -9.75 -10.02
N ALA A 24 -4.24 -8.92 -10.47
CA ALA A 24 -2.91 -8.91 -9.87
C ALA A 24 -2.91 -8.40 -8.42
N LEU A 25 -3.66 -7.33 -8.11
CA LEU A 25 -3.79 -6.86 -6.73
C LEU A 25 -4.40 -7.95 -5.83
N ARG A 26 -5.33 -8.76 -6.32
CA ARG A 26 -5.87 -9.91 -5.56
C ARG A 26 -4.83 -11.00 -5.30
N ILE A 27 -3.87 -11.18 -6.21
CA ILE A 27 -2.76 -12.12 -6.04
C ILE A 27 -1.72 -11.56 -5.06
N ASP A 28 -1.41 -10.28 -5.16
CA ASP A 28 -0.34 -9.63 -4.40
C ASP A 28 -0.74 -9.37 -2.95
N TYR A 29 -1.97 -8.92 -2.70
CA TYR A 29 -2.40 -8.49 -1.36
C TYR A 29 -2.23 -9.55 -0.26
N PRO A 30 -2.62 -10.83 -0.43
CA PRO A 30 -2.43 -11.84 0.61
C PRO A 30 -1.02 -11.89 1.20
N ASP A 31 0.01 -11.54 0.43
CA ASP A 31 1.41 -11.63 0.83
C ASP A 31 2.19 -10.32 0.67
N ILE A 32 1.50 -9.17 0.54
CA ILE A 32 2.14 -7.88 0.23
C ILE A 32 3.13 -7.41 1.30
N LEU A 33 3.02 -7.94 2.52
CA LEU A 33 3.91 -7.66 3.65
C LEU A 33 5.20 -8.49 3.64
N HIS A 34 5.28 -9.53 2.80
CA HIS A 34 6.43 -10.43 2.76
C HIS A 34 7.01 -10.63 1.35
N SER A 35 6.20 -10.36 0.31
CA SER A 35 6.60 -10.51 -1.09
C SER A 35 6.37 -9.22 -1.90
N PRO A 36 7.24 -8.95 -2.89
CA PRO A 36 7.04 -7.84 -3.81
C PRO A 36 5.82 -8.08 -4.71
N PRO A 37 5.02 -7.03 -5.00
CA PRO A 37 3.96 -7.11 -6.00
C PRO A 37 4.55 -7.21 -7.42
N ASP A 38 3.69 -7.48 -8.41
CA ASP A 38 4.10 -7.43 -9.81
C ASP A 38 4.37 -5.98 -10.25
N TYR A 39 5.65 -5.58 -10.19
CA TYR A 39 6.09 -4.25 -10.59
C TYR A 39 5.87 -3.93 -12.08
N ALA A 40 5.56 -4.91 -12.93
CA ALA A 40 5.24 -4.66 -14.34
C ALA A 40 3.91 -3.92 -14.53
N LEU A 41 3.07 -3.86 -13.49
CA LEU A 41 1.80 -3.15 -13.50
C LEU A 41 1.93 -1.67 -13.15
N TYR A 42 3.11 -1.23 -12.71
CA TYR A 42 3.31 0.12 -12.20
C TYR A 42 4.10 0.95 -13.21
N SER A 43 3.67 2.20 -13.40
CA SER A 43 4.40 3.18 -14.21
C SER A 43 5.78 3.44 -13.61
N ARG A 44 6.76 3.71 -14.46
CA ARG A 44 8.10 4.15 -14.02
C ARG A 44 8.03 5.44 -13.21
N ASP A 45 7.08 6.30 -13.56
CA ASP A 45 6.84 7.61 -12.94
C ASP A 45 5.71 7.55 -11.89
N LEU A 46 5.46 6.38 -11.32
CA LEU A 46 4.48 6.15 -10.25
C LEU A 46 4.57 7.23 -9.17
N VAL A 47 3.42 7.78 -8.78
CA VAL A 47 3.30 8.64 -7.61
C VAL A 47 2.70 7.83 -6.45
N ALA A 48 3.47 7.64 -5.40
CA ALA A 48 2.99 7.07 -4.15
C ALA A 48 2.64 8.19 -3.18
N VAL A 49 1.53 8.07 -2.45
CA VAL A 49 1.07 9.07 -1.48
C VAL A 49 0.75 8.38 -0.17
N GLU A 50 1.43 8.78 0.90
CA GLU A 50 1.18 8.25 2.25
C GLU A 50 0.02 8.98 2.95
N PRO A 51 -0.53 8.46 4.07
CA PRO A 51 -1.70 9.03 4.73
C PRO A 51 -1.54 10.49 5.22
N SER A 52 -0.29 10.96 5.42
CA SER A 52 0.02 12.35 5.77
C SER A 52 -0.16 13.32 4.59
N GLY A 53 -0.24 12.80 3.37
CA GLY A 53 -0.26 13.57 2.12
C GLY A 53 1.12 13.76 1.48
N ILE A 54 2.20 13.28 2.11
CA ILE A 54 3.53 13.31 1.50
C ILE A 54 3.54 12.41 0.25
N GLU A 55 4.02 12.98 -0.86
CA GLU A 55 4.16 12.27 -2.12
C GLU A 55 5.60 11.82 -2.35
N MET A 56 5.73 10.66 -2.98
CA MET A 56 6.99 10.13 -3.46
C MET A 56 6.83 9.75 -4.92
N GLN A 57 7.78 10.18 -5.74
CA GLN A 57 7.77 9.94 -7.17
C GLN A 57 8.81 8.90 -7.58
N GLY A 58 8.40 7.99 -8.46
CA GLY A 58 9.24 7.02 -9.14
C GLY A 58 9.13 5.60 -8.58
N LEU A 59 9.03 4.64 -9.48
CA LEU A 59 8.91 3.21 -9.15
C LEU A 59 10.10 2.70 -8.33
N THR A 60 11.32 3.17 -8.58
CA THR A 60 12.51 2.73 -7.85
C THR A 60 12.39 3.02 -6.35
N LYS A 61 11.90 4.19 -5.97
CA LYS A 61 11.72 4.54 -4.56
C LYS A 61 10.58 3.74 -3.94
N TYR A 62 9.49 3.56 -4.68
CA TYR A 62 8.37 2.71 -4.28
C TYR A 62 8.79 1.27 -3.95
N LYS A 63 9.63 0.65 -4.80
CA LYS A 63 10.23 -0.66 -4.52
C LYS A 63 11.03 -0.67 -3.22
N GLY A 64 11.79 0.40 -2.96
CA GLY A 64 12.57 0.55 -1.74
C GLY A 64 11.70 0.56 -0.49
N ILE A 65 10.59 1.28 -0.50
CA ILE A 65 9.64 1.31 0.63
C ILE A 65 9.06 -0.07 0.91
N LEU A 66 8.60 -0.77 -0.13
CA LEU A 66 8.06 -2.12 0.06
C LEU A 66 9.14 -3.08 0.58
N ALA A 67 10.37 -2.98 0.08
CA ALA A 67 11.48 -3.80 0.60
C ALA A 67 11.78 -3.50 2.08
N CYS A 68 11.74 -2.22 2.50
CA CYS A 68 11.87 -1.84 3.91
C CYS A 68 10.72 -2.41 4.74
N LEU A 69 9.48 -2.32 4.25
CA LEU A 69 8.30 -2.92 4.88
C LEU A 69 8.46 -4.44 5.04
N HIS A 70 8.91 -5.14 4.01
CA HIS A 70 9.18 -6.59 4.05
C HIS A 70 10.25 -6.95 5.08
N LEU A 71 11.31 -6.15 5.14
CA LEU A 71 12.38 -6.34 6.12
C LEU A 71 11.85 -6.16 7.54
N ALA A 72 11.12 -5.08 7.82
CA ALA A 72 10.53 -4.88 9.14
C ALA A 72 9.52 -5.96 9.49
N ALA A 73 8.65 -6.34 8.55
CA ALA A 73 7.69 -7.41 8.74
C ALA A 73 8.41 -8.71 9.13
N GLY A 74 9.46 -9.06 8.40
CA GLY A 74 10.27 -10.25 8.64
C GLY A 74 11.13 -10.20 9.90
N ILE A 75 11.50 -9.02 10.41
CA ILE A 75 12.24 -8.87 11.67
C ILE A 75 11.29 -8.99 12.87
N PHE A 76 10.23 -8.18 12.89
CA PHE A 76 9.43 -7.93 14.10
C PHE A 76 8.26 -8.90 14.27
N TYR A 77 7.67 -9.40 13.20
CA TYR A 77 6.41 -10.14 13.26
C TYR A 77 6.56 -11.60 12.84
N ASP A 78 5.71 -12.46 13.40
CA ASP A 78 5.62 -13.88 13.06
C ASP A 78 4.73 -14.05 11.81
N PRO A 79 5.28 -14.50 10.67
CA PRO A 79 4.51 -14.66 9.44
C PRO A 79 3.47 -15.79 9.52
N ALA A 80 3.59 -16.74 10.45
CA ALA A 80 2.63 -17.84 10.59
C ALA A 80 1.36 -17.42 11.35
N GLN A 81 1.48 -16.39 12.20
CA GLN A 81 0.37 -15.87 13.01
C GLN A 81 -0.14 -14.51 12.53
N SER A 82 0.68 -13.80 11.78
CA SER A 82 0.27 -12.55 11.11
C SER A 82 -0.50 -12.87 9.84
N GLY A 83 -1.40 -11.97 9.46
CA GLY A 83 -2.17 -12.14 8.23
C GLY A 83 -2.92 -10.87 7.86
N MET A 84 -3.45 -10.87 6.64
CA MET A 84 -4.25 -9.77 6.14
C MET A 84 -5.51 -10.26 5.46
N THR A 85 -6.62 -9.61 5.75
CA THR A 85 -7.87 -9.73 5.00
C THR A 85 -8.07 -8.48 4.18
N PHE A 86 -8.67 -8.60 3.00
CA PHE A 86 -8.88 -7.46 2.12
C PHE A 86 -10.11 -7.64 1.23
N ARG A 87 -10.57 -6.51 0.68
CA ARG A 87 -11.65 -6.43 -0.30
C ARG A 87 -11.23 -5.47 -1.40
N VAL A 88 -11.35 -5.92 -2.65
CA VAL A 88 -11.08 -5.09 -3.82
C VAL A 88 -12.42 -4.63 -4.40
N GLY A 89 -12.57 -3.33 -4.57
CA GLY A 89 -13.69 -2.70 -5.26
C GLY A 89 -13.18 -1.77 -6.36
N PHE A 90 -13.96 -1.63 -7.41
CA PHE A 90 -13.73 -0.65 -8.46
C PHE A 90 -15.01 0.16 -8.64
N ASP A 91 -14.87 1.47 -8.69
CA ASP A 91 -15.96 2.39 -9.00
C ASP A 91 -15.39 3.52 -9.88
N ASP A 92 -15.92 3.62 -11.09
CA ASP A 92 -15.51 4.60 -12.09
C ASP A 92 -15.71 6.04 -11.59
N GLY A 93 -16.70 6.26 -10.70
CA GLY A 93 -16.94 7.56 -10.06
C GLY A 93 -15.87 7.98 -9.06
N TRP A 94 -15.02 7.05 -8.59
CA TRP A 94 -14.01 7.30 -7.57
C TRP A 94 -12.59 7.34 -8.13
N GLY A 95 -12.44 7.20 -9.46
CA GLY A 95 -11.19 7.41 -10.19
C GLY A 95 -10.13 6.34 -9.97
N GLY A 96 -10.48 5.13 -9.51
CA GLY A 96 -9.49 4.08 -9.32
C GLY A 96 -9.97 2.80 -8.64
N ILE A 97 -9.08 1.83 -8.55
CA ILE A 97 -9.28 0.58 -7.82
C ILE A 97 -9.03 0.84 -6.33
N ARG A 98 -9.98 0.45 -5.49
CA ARG A 98 -9.88 0.57 -4.04
C ARG A 98 -9.67 -0.80 -3.40
N VAL A 99 -8.69 -0.89 -2.52
CA VAL A 99 -8.44 -2.08 -1.71
C VAL A 99 -8.56 -1.71 -0.25
N SER A 100 -9.66 -2.12 0.39
CA SER A 100 -9.82 -2.03 1.83
C SER A 100 -9.17 -3.24 2.47
N TRP A 101 -8.29 -3.04 3.44
CA TRP A 101 -7.52 -4.11 4.05
C TRP A 101 -7.46 -3.96 5.56
N HIS A 102 -7.38 -5.12 6.24
CA HIS A 102 -7.22 -5.27 7.67
C HIS A 102 -6.08 -6.27 7.91
N ALA A 103 -4.97 -5.78 8.45
CA ALA A 103 -3.81 -6.59 8.79
C ALA A 103 -3.74 -6.80 10.31
N THR A 104 -3.54 -8.06 10.71
CA THR A 104 -3.24 -8.45 12.09
C THR A 104 -1.78 -8.87 12.13
N LEU A 105 -0.94 -8.13 12.86
CA LEU A 105 0.48 -8.40 12.98
C LEU A 105 0.78 -8.90 14.39
N VAL A 106 1.23 -10.16 14.49
CA VAL A 106 1.61 -10.78 15.75
C VAL A 106 3.12 -10.64 15.92
N PRO A 107 3.61 -9.88 16.90
CA PRO A 107 5.05 -9.73 17.11
C PRO A 107 5.67 -11.08 17.46
N LYS A 108 6.94 -11.27 17.11
CA LYS A 108 7.70 -12.40 17.63
C LYS A 108 7.84 -12.23 19.14
N SER A 109 7.79 -13.33 19.88
CA SER A 109 7.75 -13.36 21.36
C SER A 109 8.89 -12.62 22.06
N ILE A 110 10.00 -12.33 21.38
CA ILE A 110 11.11 -11.54 21.92
C ILE A 110 10.83 -10.03 21.98
N PHE A 111 9.82 -9.56 21.24
CA PHE A 111 9.45 -8.15 21.15
C PHE A 111 8.20 -7.83 21.97
N SER A 112 7.13 -8.62 21.81
CA SER A 112 5.85 -8.43 22.49
C SER A 112 4.96 -9.67 22.28
N ASP A 113 3.98 -9.85 23.17
CA ASP A 113 2.92 -10.87 23.02
C ASP A 113 1.59 -10.26 22.54
N ALA A 114 1.51 -8.93 22.40
CA ALA A 114 0.30 -8.23 21.99
C ALA A 114 0.25 -8.04 20.46
N PRO A 115 -0.78 -8.57 19.77
CA PRO A 115 -1.00 -8.29 18.35
C PRO A 115 -1.32 -6.81 18.10
N VAL A 116 -0.91 -6.31 16.94
CA VAL A 116 -1.23 -4.97 16.46
C VAL A 116 -2.13 -5.06 15.22
N HIS A 117 -3.17 -4.25 15.16
CA HIS A 117 -4.12 -4.25 14.05
C HIS A 117 -3.98 -2.99 13.22
N PHE A 118 -3.92 -3.15 11.90
CA PHE A 118 -3.90 -2.05 10.95
C PHE A 118 -5.09 -2.13 10.00
N ASP A 119 -5.81 -1.03 9.86
CA ASP A 119 -6.89 -0.87 8.88
C ASP A 119 -6.51 0.21 7.89
N GLY A 120 -6.70 -0.04 6.60
CA GLY A 120 -6.35 0.93 5.56
C GLY A 120 -7.17 0.78 4.30
N ILE A 121 -7.12 1.83 3.47
CA ILE A 121 -7.68 1.82 2.13
C ILE A 121 -6.60 2.26 1.16
N SER A 122 -6.14 1.35 0.32
CA SER A 122 -5.25 1.69 -0.79
C SER A 122 -6.08 2.04 -2.03
N VAL A 123 -5.70 3.10 -2.73
CA VAL A 123 -6.33 3.56 -3.96
C VAL A 123 -5.30 3.56 -5.08
N TYR A 124 -5.64 2.91 -6.19
CA TYR A 124 -4.78 2.78 -7.36
C TYR A 124 -5.45 3.45 -8.56
N GLU A 125 -4.75 4.42 -9.14
CA GLU A 125 -5.20 5.09 -10.36
C GLU A 125 -4.44 4.48 -11.55
N ILE A 126 -5.18 4.18 -12.62
CA ILE A 126 -4.63 3.59 -13.85
C ILE A 126 -4.57 4.68 -14.90
N ASP A 127 -3.42 4.81 -15.54
CA ASP A 127 -3.25 5.66 -16.71
C ASP A 127 -3.97 5.06 -17.92
N THR A 128 -4.85 5.85 -18.54
CA THR A 128 -5.75 5.38 -19.60
C THR A 128 -5.03 5.08 -20.91
N GLU A 129 -3.83 5.62 -21.11
CA GLU A 129 -3.04 5.42 -22.34
C GLU A 129 -2.15 4.18 -22.25
N THR A 130 -1.50 3.99 -21.10
CA THR A 130 -0.53 2.91 -20.87
C THR A 130 -1.14 1.68 -20.22
N GLY A 131 -2.26 1.83 -19.52
CA GLY A 131 -2.88 0.78 -18.71
C GLY A 131 -2.09 0.41 -17.45
N LEU A 132 -1.11 1.22 -17.06
CA LEU A 132 -0.29 1.02 -15.87
C LEU A 132 -0.84 1.83 -14.68
N ILE A 133 -0.59 1.33 -13.47
CA ILE A 133 -0.83 2.06 -12.23
C ILE A 133 0.11 3.26 -12.19
N SER A 134 -0.45 4.46 -12.29
CA SER A 134 0.28 5.73 -12.27
C SER A 134 0.31 6.37 -10.88
N ARG A 135 -0.65 6.02 -10.01
CA ARG A 135 -0.70 6.49 -8.63
C ARG A 135 -1.13 5.40 -7.67
N HIS A 136 -0.48 5.34 -6.50
CA HIS A 136 -0.92 4.55 -5.36
C HIS A 136 -1.01 5.46 -4.13
N ARG A 137 -2.20 5.57 -3.54
CA ARG A 137 -2.44 6.37 -2.35
C ARG A 137 -2.97 5.51 -1.22
N ILE A 138 -2.40 5.66 -0.02
CA ILE A 138 -2.95 5.06 1.19
C ILE A 138 -3.88 6.08 1.85
N GLU A 139 -5.17 5.84 1.75
CA GLU A 139 -6.22 6.56 2.48
C GLU A 139 -6.50 5.88 3.82
N ARG A 140 -6.77 6.69 4.85
CA ARG A 140 -7.38 6.26 6.12
C ARG A 140 -6.67 5.07 6.78
N LEU A 141 -5.40 5.25 7.13
CA LEU A 141 -4.66 4.28 7.94
C LEU A 141 -5.01 4.44 9.42
N TYR A 142 -5.41 3.36 10.07
CA TYR A 142 -5.63 3.26 11.51
C TYR A 142 -4.76 2.15 12.08
N MET A 143 -4.31 2.34 13.32
CA MET A 143 -3.60 1.36 14.13
C MET A 143 -4.36 1.21 15.45
N ASP A 144 -4.88 0.02 15.74
CA ASP A 144 -5.73 -0.26 16.92
C ASP A 144 -6.81 0.83 17.13
N SER A 145 -7.49 1.21 16.05
CA SER A 145 -8.53 2.28 15.99
C SER A 145 -8.04 3.73 16.17
N VAL A 146 -6.73 3.97 16.31
CA VAL A 146 -6.13 5.31 16.32
C VAL A 146 -5.70 5.68 14.91
N SER A 147 -6.11 6.85 14.41
CA SER A 147 -5.71 7.28 13.07
C SER A 147 -4.21 7.59 13.02
N VAL A 148 -3.51 6.97 12.07
CA VAL A 148 -2.11 7.24 11.81
C VAL A 148 -2.05 8.44 10.86
N ARG A 149 -2.01 9.63 11.44
CA ARG A 149 -1.75 10.90 10.74
C ARG A 149 -0.65 11.63 11.50
N SER A 150 0.61 11.26 11.27
CA SER A 150 1.73 12.01 11.85
C SER A 150 2.46 12.76 10.74
N PRO A 151 2.31 14.11 10.67
CA PRO A 151 3.05 14.95 9.73
C PRO A 151 4.52 15.13 10.12
N GLU A 152 4.88 14.85 11.38
CA GLU A 152 6.21 15.16 11.90
C GLU A 152 7.29 14.09 11.63
N ASN A 153 6.92 12.91 11.13
CA ASN A 153 7.86 11.86 10.70
C ASN A 153 7.16 10.89 9.72
N GLY A 154 7.09 11.22 8.42
CA GLY A 154 6.47 10.36 7.41
C GLY A 154 7.22 9.04 7.22
N LEU A 155 6.51 7.97 6.86
CA LEU A 155 7.11 6.67 6.50
C LEU A 155 8.09 6.84 5.34
N PHE A 156 7.71 7.67 4.38
CA PHE A 156 8.51 7.95 3.19
C PHE A 156 9.81 8.69 3.55
N ASP A 157 9.76 9.62 4.49
CA ASP A 157 10.94 10.34 5.00
C ASP A 157 11.85 9.42 5.81
N ALA A 158 11.28 8.51 6.61
CA ALA A 158 12.03 7.53 7.39
C ALA A 158 12.80 6.56 6.48
N VAL A 159 12.20 6.12 5.37
CA VAL A 159 12.88 5.30 4.35
C VAL A 159 13.95 6.12 3.63
N ALA A 160 13.64 7.36 3.20
CA ALA A 160 14.59 8.21 2.49
C ALA A 160 15.82 8.59 3.33
N SER A 161 15.65 8.72 4.65
CA SER A 161 16.72 9.02 5.60
C SER A 161 17.46 7.80 6.14
N GLY A 162 17.02 6.58 5.81
CA GLY A 162 17.57 5.33 6.35
C GLY A 162 17.28 5.10 7.84
N SER A 163 16.37 5.88 8.43
CA SER A 163 15.97 5.81 9.85
C SER A 163 14.76 4.92 10.10
N PHE A 164 14.28 4.21 9.07
CA PHE A 164 13.06 3.40 9.09
C PHE A 164 12.91 2.47 10.29
N VAL A 165 13.97 1.75 10.69
CA VAL A 165 13.91 0.84 11.85
C VAL A 165 13.71 1.62 13.16
N ALA A 166 14.42 2.74 13.34
CA ALA A 166 14.26 3.61 14.51
C ALA A 166 12.88 4.28 14.52
N HIS A 167 12.36 4.64 13.36
CA HIS A 167 11.01 5.19 13.22
C HIS A 167 9.93 4.17 13.61
N LEU A 168 10.05 2.93 13.12
CA LEU A 168 9.16 1.84 13.54
C LEU A 168 9.28 1.52 15.03
N GLU A 169 10.49 1.52 15.58
CA GLU A 169 10.70 1.38 17.03
C GLU A 169 10.07 2.53 17.81
N GLN A 170 10.04 3.75 17.28
CA GLN A 170 9.41 4.90 17.95
C GLN A 170 7.89 4.80 17.93
N VAL A 171 7.31 4.37 16.80
CA VAL A 171 5.88 4.07 16.66
C VAL A 171 5.49 2.92 17.60
N LEU A 172 6.27 1.84 17.64
CA LEU A 172 6.04 0.68 18.50
C LEU A 172 6.35 0.96 19.99
N GLY A 173 7.34 1.81 20.28
CA GLY A 173 7.76 2.19 21.62
C GLY A 173 6.76 3.09 22.33
N HIS A 174 6.04 3.95 21.59
CA HIS A 174 4.88 4.66 22.13
C HIS A 174 3.75 3.71 22.57
N ILE A 175 3.64 2.55 21.94
CA ILE A 175 2.61 1.53 22.24
C ILE A 175 2.97 0.73 23.49
N SER A 176 4.27 0.49 23.75
CA SER A 176 4.71 -0.23 24.95
C SER A 176 4.71 0.61 26.24
N GLY A 177 4.44 1.92 26.14
CA GLY A 177 4.45 2.89 27.25
C GLY A 177 3.13 3.04 28.02
N THR A 178 2.05 2.35 27.63
CA THR A 178 0.80 2.32 28.41
C THR A 178 0.81 1.15 29.39
N LYS A 179 1.50 1.36 30.51
CA LYS A 179 1.18 0.72 31.79
C LYS A 179 0.55 1.75 32.72
#